data_AF-A0A257ZJC7-F1
#
_entry.id   AF-A0A257ZJC7-F1
#
_cell.length_a   1.000
_cell.length_b   1.000
_cell.length_c   1.000
_cell.angle_alpha   90.00
_cell.angle_beta   90.00
_cell.angle_gamma   90.00
#
_symmetry.space_group_name_H-M   'P 1'
#
loop_
_entity.id
_entity.type
_entity.pdbx_description
1 polymer ?
#
loop_
_entity_poly.entity_id
_entity_poly.type
_entity_poly.pdbx_seq_one_letter_code
_entity_poly.pdbx_strand_id
1 'polypeptide(L)'
;MAMAAGGAIRQRILDAALDLAEQEGIRGLTQPRIAKAAGVRQSHLTYYFPRKADLFVALLEASHARAAPSPGAPAPDVERLLDLTRQLMFDGKRLRFFLGIVQEASEEAELRPILAAHARGFADAVAAAFGREAGDPAALAFVDRVRGMGLRALLDPALDGRAVDLMALAREYGLAPAGPPRRPRIRRA
;
A
#
# COMPACT_ATOMS: atom_id res chain seq x y z
N MET A 1 26.66 -3.72 19.38
CA MET A 1 26.86 -3.96 17.93
C MET A 1 25.97 -5.07 17.33
N ALA A 2 25.48 -6.07 18.08
CA ALA A 2 24.63 -7.15 17.54
C ALA A 2 23.24 -6.71 17.04
N MET A 3 22.65 -5.65 17.61
CA MET A 3 21.32 -5.14 17.20
C MET A 3 21.30 -4.48 15.80
N ALA A 4 22.41 -3.86 15.39
CA ALA A 4 22.53 -3.25 14.06
C ALA A 4 22.64 -4.30 12.95
N ALA A 5 23.31 -5.43 13.22
CA ALA A 5 23.43 -6.54 12.28
C ALA A 5 22.10 -7.30 12.11
N GLY A 6 21.30 -7.42 13.17
CA GLY A 6 19.99 -8.08 13.12
C GLY A 6 18.96 -7.31 12.29
N GLY A 7 18.91 -5.99 12.44
CA GLY A 7 18.08 -5.12 11.60
C GLY A 7 18.45 -5.21 10.12
N ALA A 8 19.75 -5.28 9.80
CA ALA A 8 20.23 -5.44 8.43
C ALA A 8 19.84 -6.79 7.80
N ILE A 9 19.82 -7.88 8.58
CA ILE A 9 19.37 -9.20 8.09
C ILE A 9 17.87 -9.19 7.82
N ARG A 10 17.06 -8.69 8.76
CA ARG A 10 15.60 -8.58 8.59
C ARG A 10 15.26 -7.76 7.36
N GLN A 11 15.94 -6.64 7.14
CA GLN A 11 15.70 -5.79 5.97
C GLN A 11 16.08 -6.50 4.66
N ARG A 12 17.23 -7.17 4.59
CA ARG A 12 17.62 -7.96 3.40
C ARG A 12 16.59 -9.05 3.06
N ILE A 13 16.02 -9.69 4.08
CA ILE A 13 14.94 -10.67 3.87
C ILE A 13 13.72 -10.01 3.24
N LEU A 14 13.31 -8.85 3.76
CA LEU A 14 12.15 -8.12 3.23
C LEU A 14 12.40 -7.63 1.81
N ASP A 15 13.57 -7.06 1.53
CA ASP A 15 13.93 -6.57 0.19
C ASP A 15 13.91 -7.73 -0.83
N ALA A 16 14.56 -8.84 -0.51
CA ALA A 16 14.58 -10.02 -1.37
C ALA A 16 13.18 -10.62 -1.61
N ALA A 17 12.33 -10.60 -0.58
CA ALA A 17 10.96 -11.05 -0.70
C ALA A 17 10.10 -10.08 -1.52
N LEU A 18 10.30 -8.76 -1.41
CA LEU A 18 9.61 -7.77 -2.27
C LEU A 18 10.01 -7.96 -3.74
N ASP A 19 11.29 -8.17 -4.02
CA ASP A 19 11.79 -8.40 -5.38
C ASP A 19 11.21 -9.69 -5.98
N LEU A 20 11.15 -10.78 -5.19
CA LEU A 20 10.51 -12.02 -5.61
C LEU A 20 9.00 -11.84 -5.84
N ALA A 21 8.32 -11.05 -5.01
CA ALA A 21 6.90 -10.77 -5.17
C ALA A 21 6.62 -10.01 -6.48
N GLU A 22 7.48 -9.06 -6.86
CA GLU A 22 7.35 -8.28 -8.10
C GLU A 22 7.61 -9.13 -9.35
N GLN A 23 8.55 -10.09 -9.26
CA GLN A 23 8.91 -10.97 -10.36
C GLN A 23 7.90 -12.11 -10.55
N GLU A 24 7.51 -12.78 -9.46
CA GLU A 24 6.83 -14.07 -9.49
C GLU A 24 5.46 -14.08 -8.79
N GLY A 25 5.07 -12.95 -8.20
CA GLY A 25 3.87 -12.85 -7.38
C GLY A 25 3.97 -13.65 -6.08
N ILE A 26 2.84 -13.79 -5.39
CA ILE A 26 2.80 -14.42 -4.06
C ILE A 26 3.25 -15.90 -4.05
N ARG A 27 3.12 -16.59 -5.19
CA ARG A 27 3.55 -17.99 -5.34
C ARG A 27 5.07 -18.15 -5.25
N GLY A 28 5.84 -17.11 -5.58
CA GLY A 28 7.31 -17.10 -5.47
C GLY A 28 7.81 -16.96 -4.03
N LEU A 29 6.94 -16.58 -3.09
CA LEU A 29 7.31 -16.27 -1.70
C LEU A 29 7.35 -17.50 -0.80
N THR A 30 8.23 -18.43 -1.14
CA THR A 30 8.51 -19.59 -0.30
C THR A 30 9.75 -19.34 0.56
N GLN A 31 9.77 -19.89 1.78
CA GLN A 31 10.90 -19.71 2.69
C GLN A 31 12.27 -20.08 2.07
N PRO A 32 12.42 -21.22 1.35
CA PRO A 32 13.68 -21.56 0.73
C PRO A 32 14.14 -20.55 -0.33
N ARG A 33 13.19 -20.02 -1.13
CA ARG A 33 13.52 -19.05 -2.19
C ARG A 33 13.92 -17.70 -1.60
N ILE A 34 13.19 -17.24 -0.60
CA ILE A 34 13.47 -15.97 0.09
C ILE A 34 14.82 -16.05 0.81
N ALA A 35 15.10 -17.15 1.53
CA ALA A 35 16.39 -17.35 2.18
C ALA A 35 17.55 -17.35 1.17
N LYS A 36 17.38 -18.05 0.04
CA LYS A 36 18.36 -18.07 -1.05
C LYS A 36 18.57 -16.68 -1.66
N ALA A 37 17.50 -15.97 -1.98
CA ALA A 37 17.56 -14.63 -2.59
C ALA A 37 18.18 -13.59 -1.63
N ALA A 38 17.88 -13.66 -0.34
CA ALA A 38 18.45 -12.77 0.67
C ALA A 38 19.90 -13.12 1.04
N GLY A 39 20.43 -14.26 0.57
CA GLY A 39 21.76 -14.74 0.95
C GLY A 39 21.86 -15.07 2.44
N VAL A 40 20.82 -15.68 3.01
CA VAL A 40 20.75 -16.06 4.43
C VAL A 40 20.43 -17.55 4.58
N ARG A 41 20.84 -18.12 5.72
CA ARG A 41 20.41 -19.47 6.12
C ARG A 41 18.91 -19.46 6.42
N GLN A 42 18.21 -20.55 6.09
CA GLN A 42 16.78 -20.70 6.36
C GLN A 42 16.44 -20.52 7.85
N SER A 43 17.31 -20.93 8.77
CA SER A 43 17.14 -20.72 10.21
C SER A 43 17.03 -19.25 10.60
N HIS A 44 17.71 -18.33 9.90
CA HIS A 44 17.54 -16.89 10.14
C HIS A 44 16.18 -16.40 9.66
N LEU A 45 15.70 -16.91 8.52
CA LEU A 45 14.37 -16.55 8.03
C LEU A 45 13.28 -16.97 9.01
N THR A 46 13.33 -18.23 9.49
CA THR A 46 12.38 -18.74 10.50
C THR A 46 12.50 -18.00 11.84
N TYR A 47 13.70 -17.54 12.22
CA TYR A 47 13.89 -16.72 13.42
C TYR A 47 13.18 -15.34 13.33
N TYR A 48 13.31 -14.64 12.20
CA TYR A 48 12.68 -13.33 12.02
C TYR A 48 11.19 -13.40 11.65
N PHE A 49 10.80 -14.43 10.91
CA PHE A 49 9.46 -14.62 10.38
C PHE A 49 9.05 -16.10 10.56
N PRO A 50 8.67 -16.49 11.79
CA PRO A 50 8.34 -17.87 12.11
C PRO A 50 7.13 -18.36 11.31
N ARG A 51 6.19 -17.45 10.99
CA ARG A 51 5.04 -17.75 10.13
C ARG A 51 5.12 -16.97 8.83
N LYS A 52 4.54 -17.57 7.79
CA LYS A 52 4.42 -16.96 6.46
C LYS A 52 3.58 -15.68 6.51
N ALA A 53 2.54 -15.64 7.35
CA ALA A 53 1.70 -14.48 7.50
C ALA A 53 2.41 -13.29 8.19
N ASP A 54 3.31 -13.55 9.16
CA ASP A 54 4.17 -12.50 9.75
C ASP A 54 5.03 -11.81 8.69
N LEU A 55 5.61 -12.61 7.78
CA LEU A 55 6.38 -12.09 6.67
C LEU A 55 5.52 -11.23 5.74
N PHE A 56 4.31 -11.69 5.41
CA PHE A 56 3.42 -10.97 4.50
C PHE A 56 2.95 -9.63 5.07
N VAL A 57 2.62 -9.59 6.36
CA VAL A 57 2.30 -8.34 7.06
C VAL A 57 3.50 -7.38 7.01
N ALA A 58 4.69 -7.87 7.32
CA ALA A 58 5.91 -7.05 7.26
C ALA A 58 6.24 -6.57 5.83
N LEU A 59 5.90 -7.34 4.80
CA LEU A 59 6.05 -6.92 3.39
C LEU A 59 5.05 -5.83 3.00
N LEU A 60 3.80 -5.90 3.48
CA LEU A 60 2.83 -4.82 3.29
C LEU A 60 3.31 -3.53 3.94
N GLU A 61 3.75 -3.60 5.19
CA GLU A 61 4.31 -2.46 5.92
C GLU A 61 5.53 -1.87 5.20
N ALA A 62 6.46 -2.71 4.73
CA ALA A 62 7.65 -2.27 3.99
C ALA A 62 7.29 -1.67 2.62
N SER A 63 6.32 -2.24 1.92
CA SER A 63 5.83 -1.69 0.64
C SER A 63 5.18 -0.33 0.83
N HIS A 64 4.43 -0.13 1.91
CA HIS A 64 3.89 1.17 2.27
C HIS A 64 5.00 2.14 2.69
N ALA A 65 5.96 1.74 3.51
CA ALA A 65 7.07 2.62 3.89
C ALA A 65 7.91 3.10 2.70
N ARG A 66 8.07 2.27 1.66
CA ARG A 66 8.71 2.66 0.39
C ARG A 66 7.86 3.61 -0.46
N ALA A 67 6.53 3.54 -0.32
CA ALA A 67 5.58 4.33 -1.10
C ALA A 67 5.10 5.60 -0.37
N ALA A 68 5.15 5.61 0.95
CA ALA A 68 4.75 6.69 1.82
C ALA A 68 5.84 7.78 1.86
N PRO A 69 5.46 9.06 1.93
CA PRO A 69 6.41 10.12 2.21
C PRO A 69 7.09 9.89 3.56
N SER A 70 8.38 10.23 3.66
CA SER A 70 9.11 10.15 4.92
C SER A 70 8.46 11.02 6.00
N PRO A 71 8.52 10.63 7.30
CA PRO A 71 7.99 11.46 8.38
C PRO A 71 8.59 12.88 8.34
N GLY A 72 7.72 13.90 8.28
CA GLY A 72 8.12 15.31 8.14
C GLY A 72 8.25 15.81 6.69
N ALA A 73 8.10 14.93 5.69
CA ALA A 73 7.90 15.36 4.32
C ALA A 73 6.50 15.99 4.16
N PRO A 74 6.35 17.01 3.30
CA PRO A 74 5.03 17.54 2.96
C PRO A 74 4.13 16.40 2.47
N ALA A 75 2.83 16.49 2.78
CA ALA A 75 1.84 15.55 2.27
C ALA A 75 2.03 15.42 0.74
N PRO A 76 1.97 14.20 0.19
CA PRO A 76 2.19 14.01 -1.23
C PRO A 76 1.14 14.84 -1.96
N ASP A 77 1.54 15.51 -3.04
CA ASP A 77 0.57 16.19 -3.88
C ASP A 77 -0.49 15.18 -4.37
N VAL A 78 -1.70 15.69 -4.62
CA VAL A 78 -2.84 14.84 -4.99
C VAL A 78 -2.53 14.00 -6.22
N GLU A 79 -1.82 14.57 -7.20
CA GLU A 79 -1.48 13.88 -8.45
C GLU A 79 -0.60 12.66 -8.19
N ARG A 80 0.46 12.81 -7.39
CA ARG A 80 1.37 11.74 -7.01
C ARG A 80 0.67 10.64 -6.25
N LEU A 81 -0.26 11.00 -5.36
CA LEU A 81 -1.01 10.00 -4.62
C LEU A 81 -2.00 9.24 -5.50
N LEU A 82 -2.62 9.90 -6.48
CA LEU A 82 -3.49 9.24 -7.44
C LEU A 82 -2.72 8.34 -8.41
N ASP A 83 -1.49 8.72 -8.78
CA ASP A 83 -0.59 7.85 -9.53
C ASP A 83 -0.22 6.60 -8.73
N LEU A 84 0.11 6.76 -7.44
CA LEU A 84 0.36 5.63 -6.55
C LEU A 84 -0.89 4.75 -6.40
N THR A 85 -2.06 5.36 -6.21
CA THR A 85 -3.35 4.65 -6.15
C THR A 85 -3.57 3.84 -7.42
N ARG A 86 -3.27 4.42 -8.59
CA ARG A 86 -3.36 3.71 -9.87
C ARG A 86 -2.39 2.54 -9.94
N GLN A 87 -1.14 2.74 -9.56
CA GLN A 87 -0.12 1.68 -9.57
C GLN A 87 -0.51 0.52 -8.65
N LEU A 88 -1.00 0.81 -7.45
CA LEU A 88 -1.37 -0.23 -6.49
C LEU A 88 -2.64 -1.00 -6.90
N MET A 89 -3.63 -0.31 -7.49
CA MET A 89 -4.94 -0.91 -7.79
C MET A 89 -5.06 -1.49 -9.19
N PHE A 90 -4.32 -0.97 -10.18
CA PHE A 90 -4.43 -1.39 -11.59
C PHE A 90 -3.18 -2.08 -12.14
N ASP A 91 -2.09 -2.18 -11.36
CA ASP A 91 -1.06 -3.18 -11.65
C ASP A 91 -1.54 -4.55 -11.16
N GLY A 92 -1.81 -5.45 -12.10
CA GLY A 92 -2.36 -6.76 -11.78
C GLY A 92 -1.43 -7.64 -10.95
N LYS A 93 -0.10 -7.42 -10.95
CA LYS A 93 0.81 -8.13 -10.05
C LYS A 93 0.68 -7.60 -8.62
N ARG A 94 0.68 -6.26 -8.45
CA ARG A 94 0.57 -5.61 -7.13
C ARG A 94 -0.77 -5.91 -6.46
N LEU A 95 -1.87 -5.79 -7.21
CA LEU A 95 -3.18 -6.10 -6.66
C LEU A 95 -3.31 -7.58 -6.29
N ARG A 96 -2.84 -8.51 -7.12
CA ARG A 96 -2.84 -9.95 -6.78
C ARG A 96 -1.98 -10.25 -5.56
N PHE A 97 -0.86 -9.56 -5.39
CA PHE A 97 -0.04 -9.68 -4.20
C PHE A 97 -0.81 -9.25 -2.95
N PHE A 98 -1.41 -8.06 -2.95
CA PHE A 98 -2.25 -7.59 -1.85
C PHE A 98 -3.40 -8.56 -1.52
N LEU A 99 -4.16 -9.01 -2.52
CA LEU A 99 -5.28 -9.93 -2.33
C LEU A 99 -4.83 -11.28 -1.78
N GLY A 100 -3.68 -11.79 -2.21
CA GLY A 100 -3.12 -13.02 -1.67
C GLY A 100 -2.72 -12.89 -0.19
N ILE A 101 -2.24 -11.73 0.23
CA ILE A 101 -1.96 -11.47 1.65
C ILE A 101 -3.25 -11.40 2.45
N VAL A 102 -4.27 -10.68 1.94
CA VAL A 102 -5.58 -10.64 2.57
C VAL A 102 -6.12 -12.06 2.74
N GLN A 103 -6.07 -12.89 1.70
CA GLN A 103 -6.56 -14.27 1.76
C GLN A 103 -5.79 -15.16 2.75
N GLU A 104 -4.47 -15.03 2.83
CA GLU A 104 -3.66 -15.84 3.73
C GLU A 104 -3.82 -15.40 5.19
N ALA A 105 -3.78 -14.10 5.45
CA ALA A 105 -3.75 -13.56 6.81
C ALA A 105 -5.14 -13.20 7.37
N SER A 106 -6.21 -13.21 6.57
CA SER A 106 -7.58 -12.94 7.06
C SER A 106 -8.12 -14.05 7.96
N GLU A 107 -7.59 -15.27 7.89
CA GLU A 107 -8.02 -16.36 8.76
C GLU A 107 -7.41 -16.27 10.16
N GLU A 108 -6.34 -15.47 10.33
CA GLU A 108 -5.63 -15.31 11.58
C GLU A 108 -6.19 -14.12 12.37
N ALA A 109 -6.92 -14.40 13.46
CA ALA A 109 -7.62 -13.38 14.25
C ALA A 109 -6.72 -12.24 14.74
N GLU A 110 -5.46 -12.56 15.06
CA GLU A 110 -4.46 -11.59 15.52
C GLU A 110 -3.88 -10.70 14.40
N LEU A 111 -3.94 -11.14 13.14
CA LEU A 111 -3.42 -10.37 12.00
C LEU A 111 -4.48 -9.48 11.36
N ARG A 112 -5.78 -9.81 11.51
CA ARG A 112 -6.89 -8.98 11.01
C ARG A 112 -6.79 -7.50 11.40
N PRO A 113 -6.51 -7.13 12.67
CA PRO A 113 -6.38 -5.73 13.04
C PRO A 113 -5.23 -5.02 12.32
N ILE A 114 -4.12 -5.73 12.06
CA ILE A 114 -2.94 -5.19 11.38
C ILE A 114 -3.26 -4.94 9.91
N LEU A 115 -3.87 -5.90 9.22
CA LEU A 115 -4.34 -5.73 7.84
C LEU A 115 -5.34 -4.57 7.72
N ALA A 116 -6.28 -4.49 8.67
CA ALA A 116 -7.27 -3.43 8.68
C ALA A 116 -6.63 -2.06 8.95
N ALA A 117 -5.65 -1.97 9.85
CA ALA A 117 -4.88 -0.75 10.09
C ALA A 117 -4.09 -0.34 8.84
N HIS A 118 -3.47 -1.29 8.15
CA HIS A 118 -2.77 -1.04 6.90
C HIS A 118 -3.69 -0.50 5.80
N ALA A 119 -4.86 -1.13 5.59
CA ALA A 119 -5.85 -0.67 4.62
C ALA A 119 -6.39 0.73 4.96
N ARG A 120 -6.65 0.99 6.25
CA ARG A 120 -7.07 2.32 6.73
C ARG A 120 -5.99 3.37 6.53
N GLY A 121 -4.73 3.07 6.84
CA GLY A 121 -3.63 4.02 6.68
C GLY A 121 -3.46 4.52 5.24
N PHE A 122 -3.78 3.70 4.23
CA PHE A 122 -3.81 4.16 2.84
C PHE A 122 -4.98 5.13 2.58
N ALA A 123 -6.17 4.83 3.09
CA ALA A 123 -7.31 5.75 3.00
C ALA A 123 -7.04 7.08 3.75
N ASP A 124 -6.34 7.02 4.88
CA ASP A 124 -5.92 8.22 5.64
C ASP A 124 -4.91 9.05 4.85
N ALA A 125 -3.98 8.42 4.12
CA ALA A 125 -3.09 9.12 3.21
C ALA A 125 -3.85 9.83 2.08
N VAL A 126 -4.89 9.17 1.53
CA VAL A 126 -5.80 9.77 0.55
C VAL A 126 -6.55 10.94 1.15
N ALA A 127 -7.15 10.78 2.33
CA ALA A 127 -7.82 11.84 3.06
C ALA A 127 -6.90 13.07 3.22
N ALA A 128 -5.68 12.85 3.73
CA ALA A 128 -4.70 13.91 3.97
C ALA A 128 -4.31 14.68 2.70
N ALA A 129 -4.11 14.00 1.57
CA ALA A 129 -3.80 14.68 0.30
C ALA A 129 -4.94 15.59 -0.18
N PHE A 130 -6.18 15.26 0.16
CA PHE A 130 -7.35 16.11 -0.10
C PHE A 130 -7.67 17.10 1.01
N GLY A 131 -6.79 17.25 2.01
CA GLY A 131 -6.99 18.15 3.16
C GLY A 131 -8.12 17.70 4.09
N ARG A 132 -8.40 16.39 4.14
CA ARG A 132 -9.38 15.75 5.03
C ARG A 132 -8.70 15.14 6.25
N GLU A 133 -9.48 14.88 7.29
CA GLU A 133 -9.00 14.24 8.52
C GLU A 133 -8.84 12.72 8.32
N ALA A 134 -8.01 12.08 9.16
CA ALA A 134 -7.89 10.63 9.19
C ALA A 134 -9.24 9.98 9.53
N GLY A 135 -9.56 8.87 8.88
CA GLY A 135 -10.85 8.20 9.00
C GLY A 135 -11.99 8.86 8.21
N ASP A 136 -11.71 9.82 7.32
CA ASP A 136 -12.74 10.43 6.47
C ASP A 136 -13.49 9.35 5.64
N PRO A 137 -14.82 9.25 5.77
CA PRO A 137 -15.58 8.18 5.14
C PRO A 137 -15.62 8.29 3.61
N ALA A 138 -15.47 9.49 3.04
CA ALA A 138 -15.41 9.67 1.60
C ALA A 138 -14.08 9.18 1.01
N ALA A 139 -12.96 9.42 1.70
CA ALA A 139 -11.66 8.88 1.33
C ALA A 139 -11.66 7.34 1.38
N LEU A 140 -12.24 6.75 2.42
CA LEU A 140 -12.39 5.30 2.53
C LEU A 140 -13.25 4.74 1.39
N ALA A 141 -14.42 5.32 1.13
CA ALA A 141 -15.32 4.87 0.07
C ALA A 141 -14.70 5.00 -1.32
N PHE A 142 -13.94 6.08 -1.58
CA PHE A 142 -13.17 6.25 -2.80
C PHE A 142 -12.13 5.13 -2.99
N VAL A 143 -11.31 4.86 -1.96
CA VAL A 143 -10.30 3.78 -2.02
C VAL A 143 -10.95 2.42 -2.27
N ASP A 144 -12.05 2.12 -1.58
CA ASP A 144 -12.78 0.86 -1.76
C ASP A 144 -13.36 0.74 -3.16
N ARG A 145 -13.87 1.84 -3.72
CA ARG A 145 -14.35 1.90 -5.10
C ARG A 145 -13.24 1.62 -6.11
N VAL A 146 -12.08 2.25 -5.95
CA VAL A 146 -10.92 2.02 -6.83
C VAL A 146 -10.42 0.58 -6.69
N ARG A 147 -10.32 0.04 -5.47
CA ARG A 147 -9.94 -1.36 -5.22
C ARG A 147 -10.90 -2.33 -5.90
N GLY A 148 -12.21 -2.08 -5.84
CA GLY A 148 -13.22 -2.87 -6.53
C GLY A 148 -13.08 -2.82 -8.06
N MET A 149 -12.73 -1.66 -8.62
CA MET A 149 -12.41 -1.56 -10.06
C MET A 149 -11.13 -2.30 -10.42
N GLY A 150 -10.09 -2.22 -9.59
CA GLY A 150 -8.87 -3.00 -9.76
C GLY A 150 -9.15 -4.50 -9.78
N LEU A 151 -9.95 -4.99 -8.83
CA LEU A 151 -10.38 -6.39 -8.79
C LEU A 151 -11.13 -6.76 -10.07
N ARG A 152 -12.05 -5.90 -10.54
CA ARG A 152 -12.77 -6.13 -11.80
C ARG A 152 -11.83 -6.17 -13.00
N ALA A 153 -10.78 -5.34 -13.05
CA ALA A 153 -9.78 -5.39 -14.13
C ALA A 153 -9.01 -6.72 -14.19
N LEU A 154 -8.91 -7.45 -13.08
CA LEU A 154 -8.35 -8.82 -13.09
C LEU A 154 -9.28 -9.85 -13.72
N LEU A 155 -10.58 -9.56 -13.78
CA LEU A 155 -11.64 -10.45 -14.28
C LEU A 155 -12.09 -10.10 -15.71
N ASP A 156 -12.10 -8.81 -16.02
CA ASP A 156 -12.60 -8.24 -17.27
C ASP A 156 -11.46 -7.53 -18.02
N PRO A 157 -10.91 -8.15 -19.08
CA PRO A 157 -9.84 -7.57 -19.89
C PRO A 157 -10.23 -6.27 -20.62
N ALA A 158 -11.52 -5.97 -20.75
CA ALA A 158 -11.98 -4.74 -21.40
C ALA A 158 -11.81 -3.50 -20.51
N LEU A 159 -11.66 -3.67 -19.19
CA LEU A 159 -11.46 -2.56 -18.27
C LEU A 159 -9.98 -2.14 -18.24
N ASP A 160 -9.62 -1.12 -19.02
CA ASP A 160 -8.30 -0.50 -18.92
C ASP A 160 -8.22 0.46 -17.72
N GLY A 161 -7.55 0.01 -16.65
CA GLY A 161 -7.28 0.81 -15.45
C GLY A 161 -6.52 2.12 -15.71
N ARG A 162 -5.79 2.22 -16.83
CA ARG A 162 -5.11 3.46 -17.22
C ARG A 162 -6.11 4.53 -17.67
N ALA A 163 -7.24 4.13 -18.25
CA ALA A 163 -8.27 5.05 -18.75
C ALA A 163 -9.18 5.60 -17.64
N VAL A 164 -9.12 5.08 -16.42
CA VAL A 164 -9.98 5.53 -15.31
C VAL A 164 -9.56 6.90 -14.80
N ASP A 165 -10.38 7.93 -14.97
CA ASP A 165 -10.11 9.24 -14.38
C ASP A 165 -10.31 9.22 -12.85
N LEU A 166 -9.22 8.97 -12.12
CA LEU A 166 -9.24 8.92 -10.66
C LEU A 166 -9.54 10.27 -10.03
N MET A 167 -9.25 11.39 -10.71
CA MET A 167 -9.59 12.70 -10.19
C MET A 167 -11.07 12.98 -10.30
N ALA A 168 -11.67 12.69 -11.45
CA ALA A 168 -13.12 12.80 -11.63
C ALA A 168 -13.84 11.90 -10.62
N LEU A 169 -13.39 10.66 -10.46
CA LEU A 169 -13.95 9.74 -9.47
C LEU A 169 -13.82 10.27 -8.04
N ALA A 170 -12.66 10.80 -7.65
CA ALA A 170 -12.48 11.38 -6.31
C ALA A 170 -13.50 12.51 -6.05
N ARG A 171 -13.77 13.35 -7.06
CA ARG A 171 -14.78 14.42 -6.96
C ARG A 171 -16.20 13.89 -6.78
N GLU A 172 -16.55 12.72 -7.32
CA GLU A 172 -17.86 12.08 -7.08
C GLU A 172 -18.08 11.76 -5.60
N TYR A 173 -17.00 11.50 -4.86
CA TYR A 173 -17.01 11.32 -3.40
C TYR A 173 -16.84 12.64 -2.63
N GLY A 174 -16.78 13.78 -3.30
CA GLY A 174 -16.56 15.08 -2.66
C GLY A 174 -15.10 15.35 -2.26
N LEU A 175 -14.14 14.55 -2.77
CA LEU A 175 -12.71 14.79 -2.61
C LEU A 175 -12.25 15.76 -3.70
N ALA A 176 -12.15 17.03 -3.34
CA ALA A 176 -11.61 18.07 -4.19
C ALA A 176 -10.32 18.61 -3.57
N PRO A 177 -9.26 18.87 -4.36
CA PRO A 177 -8.07 19.55 -3.84
C PRO A 177 -8.48 20.88 -3.21
N ALA A 178 -7.86 21.24 -2.08
CA ALA A 178 -8.06 22.56 -1.52
C ALA A 178 -7.73 23.60 -2.59
N GLY A 179 -8.72 24.42 -2.99
CA GLY A 179 -8.48 25.52 -3.92
C GLY A 179 -7.40 26.47 -3.37
N PRO A 180 -6.78 27.30 -4.21
CA PRO A 180 -5.79 28.27 -3.73
C PRO A 180 -6.41 29.13 -2.62
N PRO A 181 -5.63 29.51 -1.58
CA PRO A 181 -6.15 30.28 -0.45
C PRO A 181 -6.88 31.52 -0.99
N ARG A 182 -8.17 31.66 -0.64
CA ARG A 182 -8.96 32.83 -1.03
C ARG A 182 -8.26 34.06 -0.48
N ARG A 183 -7.69 34.89 -1.37
CA ARG A 183 -7.11 36.18 -0.98
C ARG A 183 -8.16 36.97 -0.20
N PRO A 184 -7.84 37.54 0.96
CA PRO A 184 -8.80 38.32 1.71
C PRO A 184 -9.31 39.45 0.82
N ARG A 185 -10.63 39.54 0.68
CA ARG A 185 -11.28 40.68 0.02
C ARG A 185 -10.94 41.92 0.84
N ILE A 186 -9.93 42.67 0.43
CA ILE A 186 -9.67 44.01 0.95
C ILE A 186 -10.92 44.82 0.63
N ARG A 187 -11.76 45.05 1.65
CA ARG A 187 -12.83 46.04 1.57
C ARG A 187 -12.13 47.39 1.38
N ARG A 188 -12.21 47.97 0.18
CA ARG A 188 -11.90 49.38 -0.01
C ARG A 188 -12.95 50.15 0.78
N ALA A 189 -12.49 50.84 1.83
CA ALA A 189 -13.24 51.88 2.52
C ALA A 189 -13.43 53.09 1.60
#